data_AF-A0A8T5J6X2-F1
#
_entry.id   AF-A0A8T5J6X2-F1
#
_cell.length_a   1.000
_cell.length_b   1.000
_cell.length_c   1.000
_cell.angle_alpha   90.00
_cell.angle_beta   90.00
_cell.angle_gamma   90.00
#
_symmetry.space_group_name_H-M   'P 1'
#
loop_
_entity.id
_entity.type
_entity.pdbx_description
1 polymer ?
#
loop_
_entity_poly.entity_id
_entity_poly.type
_entity_poly.pdbx_seq_one_letter_code
_entity_poly.pdbx_strand_id
1 'polypeptide(L)'
;DVFAVNVSSGSILVLTLVASSTSIDVDLHFQNLTHESPIGNAFSLPLNTSIDENYVSYIPIDNDGRIIVTITSPSPDNIWSMRTEIFDTTQISQLYQLDSVFGIGNSPLSYSLGEDESLIITKSATIDGLTDVPIKYRYVYPSSESDWSNATLNDRINGIAGSSYIEFQWDCNCSWNASMSHYQHFDASWGMDAPTYRPLSANSNNSTYPLITMDGNTEDGELTLHMGDYQDILRVETTGWNDSIHLVDVIVEGDIYEMRVTIWDMDQQTWDVLNEVSATYSMDKISLSLDVGLGTHFIKIEHINGSSAINENAEPVEWNIRVSTAVIDEGEEPWFPASDAVKDAADLFYWLIGLILILPFLVFYRFIRKEKLFAEEFASKKDRLQWLNQKLTEGDFSHNDLARALRAVSSLEWEKALEVWGDSEMRHFTTGIDMAIWSLSNRDDGIWSLLIGICAKECDWNVAAIRFEAPEGEPWDVKKIEPKLLSRGSEIFLDSLTKDSRLFVQVELEGSSNALDIHLSGMVNGDPMAAKPANTIYRDSNSSEE
;
A
#
# COMPACT_ATOMS: atom_id res chain seq x y z
N ASP A 1 -23.98 -1.28 -82.61
CA ASP A 1 -24.33 -2.18 -81.49
C ASP A 1 -25.14 -1.46 -80.42
N VAL A 2 -25.98 -2.17 -79.69
CA VAL A 2 -26.77 -1.61 -78.58
C VAL A 2 -26.67 -2.54 -77.38
N PHE A 3 -26.36 -1.99 -76.21
CA PHE A 3 -26.42 -2.72 -74.95
C PHE A 3 -26.97 -1.81 -73.85
N ALA A 4 -27.35 -2.41 -72.72
CA ALA A 4 -27.91 -1.69 -71.58
C ALA A 4 -27.13 -2.01 -70.30
N VAL A 5 -26.97 -0.99 -69.47
CA VAL A 5 -26.31 -1.08 -68.16
C VAL A 5 -27.32 -0.69 -67.09
N ASN A 6 -27.60 -1.59 -66.15
CA ASN A 6 -28.47 -1.27 -65.01
C ASN A 6 -27.74 -0.34 -64.06
N VAL A 7 -28.44 0.69 -63.57
CA VAL A 7 -27.88 1.73 -62.71
C VAL A 7 -28.85 2.05 -61.57
N SER A 8 -28.31 2.48 -60.44
CA SER A 8 -29.07 2.87 -59.26
C SER A 8 -28.90 4.37 -59.00
N SER A 9 -29.92 4.98 -58.40
CA SER A 9 -29.87 6.36 -57.90
C SER A 9 -28.68 6.56 -56.96
N GLY A 10 -27.97 7.69 -57.09
CA GLY A 10 -26.78 7.97 -56.28
C GLY A 10 -25.55 7.17 -56.71
N SER A 11 -25.45 6.85 -58.00
CA SER A 11 -24.25 6.26 -58.59
C SER A 11 -23.77 7.08 -59.78
N ILE A 12 -22.51 6.88 -60.17
CA ILE A 12 -21.95 7.42 -61.40
C ILE A 12 -21.55 6.26 -62.29
N LEU A 13 -22.08 6.25 -63.52
CA LEU A 13 -21.62 5.37 -64.58
C LEU A 13 -20.44 6.02 -65.29
N VAL A 14 -19.30 5.35 -65.26
CA VAL A 14 -18.09 5.74 -65.99
C VAL A 14 -17.98 4.88 -67.23
N LEU A 15 -18.08 5.53 -68.39
CA LEU A 15 -17.93 4.92 -69.69
C LEU A 15 -16.55 5.28 -70.25
N THR A 16 -15.72 4.28 -70.55
CA THR A 16 -14.37 4.50 -71.13
C THR A 16 -14.29 3.81 -72.48
N LEU A 17 -14.13 4.57 -73.56
CA LEU A 17 -13.81 4.02 -74.87
C LEU A 17 -12.32 3.67 -74.91
N VAL A 18 -12.01 2.37 -74.98
CA VAL A 18 -10.64 1.85 -74.92
C VAL A 18 -9.96 1.90 -76.28
N ALA A 19 -10.67 1.51 -77.35
CA ALA A 19 -10.16 1.57 -78.71
C ALA A 19 -11.30 1.46 -79.73
N SER A 20 -11.09 2.01 -80.93
CA SER A 20 -11.95 1.85 -82.10
C SER A 20 -11.09 1.83 -83.37
N SER A 21 -11.29 0.85 -84.25
CA SER A 21 -10.50 0.73 -85.48
C SER A 21 -10.87 1.75 -86.56
N THR A 22 -12.03 2.40 -86.43
CA THR A 22 -12.53 3.47 -87.32
C THR A 22 -13.35 4.50 -86.53
N SER A 23 -13.93 5.49 -87.21
CA SER A 23 -14.84 6.47 -86.59
C SER A 23 -15.99 5.80 -85.85
N ILE A 24 -16.32 6.31 -84.68
CA ILE A 24 -17.34 5.75 -83.79
C ILE A 24 -18.16 6.88 -83.18
N ASP A 25 -19.44 6.61 -83.03
CA ASP A 25 -20.40 7.53 -82.42
C ASP A 25 -21.20 6.78 -81.35
N VAL A 26 -21.27 7.33 -80.14
CA VAL A 26 -21.83 6.68 -78.95
C VAL A 26 -22.88 7.57 -78.31
N ASP A 27 -24.14 7.19 -78.47
CA ASP A 27 -25.29 7.89 -77.90
C ASP A 27 -25.86 7.18 -76.68
N LEU A 28 -26.31 7.96 -75.70
CA LEU A 28 -26.81 7.50 -74.41
C LEU A 28 -28.26 7.90 -74.20
N HIS A 29 -29.06 6.94 -73.73
CA HIS A 29 -30.45 7.16 -73.32
C HIS A 29 -30.65 6.58 -71.92
N PHE A 30 -31.29 7.33 -71.03
CA PHE A 30 -31.76 6.80 -69.76
C PHE A 30 -33.16 6.21 -69.94
N GLN A 31 -33.39 5.04 -69.36
CA GLN A 31 -34.70 4.40 -69.38
C GLN A 31 -35.04 3.81 -68.01
N ASN A 32 -36.24 4.14 -67.52
CA ASN A 32 -36.86 3.50 -66.36
C ASN A 32 -38.18 2.80 -66.77
N LEU A 33 -38.99 2.36 -65.80
CA LEU A 33 -40.24 1.64 -66.08
C LEU A 33 -41.30 2.47 -66.82
N THR A 34 -41.18 3.80 -66.81
CA THR A 34 -42.24 4.74 -67.24
C THR A 34 -41.78 5.77 -68.26
N HIS A 35 -40.48 6.00 -68.41
CA HIS A 35 -39.92 7.08 -69.21
C HIS A 35 -38.59 6.66 -69.84
N GLU A 36 -38.35 7.19 -71.05
CA GLU A 36 -37.07 7.12 -71.75
C GLU A 36 -36.70 8.54 -72.16
N SER A 37 -35.50 8.97 -71.76
CA SER A 37 -35.00 10.32 -72.03
C SER A 37 -33.60 10.25 -72.64
N PRO A 38 -33.32 11.00 -73.72
CA PRO A 38 -31.97 11.11 -74.24
C PRO A 38 -31.08 11.83 -73.23
N ILE A 39 -29.90 11.28 -72.95
CA ILE A 39 -28.85 11.96 -72.17
C ILE A 39 -28.01 12.81 -73.13
N GLY A 40 -27.70 12.25 -74.30
CA GLY A 40 -26.90 12.90 -75.34
C GLY A 40 -25.80 11.98 -75.83
N ASN A 41 -24.86 12.60 -76.56
CA ASN A 41 -23.73 11.91 -77.16
C ASN A 41 -22.56 11.84 -76.16
N ALA A 42 -22.06 10.64 -75.89
CA ALA A 42 -20.89 10.43 -75.04
C ALA A 42 -19.59 10.67 -75.80
N PHE A 43 -19.49 10.13 -77.01
CA PHE A 43 -18.30 10.19 -77.85
C PHE A 43 -18.71 10.28 -79.32
N SER A 44 -18.16 11.25 -80.05
CA SER A 44 -18.29 11.35 -81.50
C SER A 44 -16.90 11.56 -82.10
N LEU A 45 -16.28 10.46 -82.54
CA LEU A 45 -14.88 10.46 -82.99
C LEU A 45 -14.82 10.16 -84.51
N PRO A 46 -14.24 11.08 -85.31
CA PRO A 46 -14.22 10.94 -86.77
C PRO A 46 -13.12 10.01 -87.30
N LEU A 47 -12.23 9.50 -86.44
CA LEU A 47 -11.07 8.68 -86.80
C LEU A 47 -10.93 7.50 -85.84
N ASN A 48 -10.00 6.60 -86.15
CA ASN A 48 -9.61 5.50 -85.27
C ASN A 48 -8.96 6.03 -83.98
N THR A 49 -9.09 5.29 -82.89
CA THR A 49 -8.45 5.61 -81.61
C THR A 49 -7.38 4.58 -81.27
N SER A 50 -6.39 5.01 -80.48
CA SER A 50 -5.34 4.14 -79.95
C SER A 50 -5.68 3.68 -78.53
N ILE A 51 -5.08 2.56 -78.08
CA ILE A 51 -5.31 1.98 -76.76
C ILE A 51 -4.83 2.90 -75.62
N ASP A 52 -3.93 3.84 -75.93
CA ASP A 52 -3.33 4.76 -74.95
C ASP A 52 -4.10 6.09 -74.83
N GLU A 53 -5.16 6.29 -75.63
CA GLU A 53 -6.02 7.47 -75.54
C GLU A 53 -7.18 7.24 -74.57
N ASN A 54 -7.35 8.14 -73.59
CA ASN A 54 -8.38 8.05 -72.58
C ASN A 54 -9.60 8.90 -72.94
N TYR A 55 -10.60 8.30 -73.59
CA TYR A 55 -11.91 8.91 -73.78
C TYR A 55 -12.86 8.42 -72.70
N VAL A 56 -13.12 9.28 -71.70
CA VAL A 56 -13.95 8.94 -70.54
C VAL A 56 -15.15 9.87 -70.46
N SER A 57 -16.31 9.30 -70.19
CA SER A 57 -17.56 10.03 -69.91
C SER A 57 -18.10 9.63 -68.54
N TYR A 58 -18.39 10.62 -67.71
CA TYR A 58 -18.96 10.44 -66.36
C TYR A 58 -20.44 10.81 -66.41
N ILE A 59 -21.30 9.86 -66.06
CA ILE A 59 -22.76 10.01 -66.17
C ILE A 59 -23.35 9.85 -64.76
N PRO A 60 -23.77 10.95 -64.10
CA PRO A 60 -24.44 10.87 -62.82
C PRO A 60 -25.84 10.27 -62.97
N ILE A 61 -26.25 9.45 -62.01
CA ILE A 61 -27.52 8.72 -62.03
C ILE A 61 -28.42 9.22 -60.90
N ASP A 62 -29.47 9.95 -61.26
CA ASP A 62 -30.42 10.52 -60.31
C ASP A 62 -31.57 9.57 -59.94
N ASN A 63 -31.83 8.54 -60.77
CA ASN A 63 -32.97 7.63 -60.61
C ASN A 63 -32.59 6.21 -61.00
N ASP A 64 -33.22 5.22 -60.34
CA ASP A 64 -33.07 3.81 -60.68
C ASP A 64 -33.56 3.51 -62.09
N GLY A 65 -32.78 2.73 -62.84
CA GLY A 65 -33.13 2.37 -64.21
C GLY A 65 -32.00 1.69 -64.96
N ARG A 66 -31.90 1.97 -66.26
CA ARG A 66 -30.82 1.50 -67.11
C ARG A 66 -30.40 2.57 -68.10
N ILE A 67 -29.11 2.60 -68.40
CA ILE A 67 -28.52 3.40 -69.48
C ILE A 67 -28.43 2.52 -70.72
N ILE A 68 -29.10 2.92 -71.79
CA ILE A 68 -29.00 2.30 -73.11
C ILE A 68 -27.89 3.02 -73.86
N VAL A 69 -26.89 2.26 -74.27
CA VAL A 69 -25.74 2.73 -75.03
C VAL A 69 -25.87 2.26 -76.46
N THR A 70 -25.96 3.20 -77.39
CA THR A 70 -26.07 2.95 -78.82
C THR A 70 -24.78 3.36 -79.50
N ILE A 71 -24.09 2.37 -80.09
CA ILE A 71 -22.84 2.55 -80.80
C ILE A 71 -23.12 2.47 -82.29
N THR A 72 -22.74 3.49 -83.03
CA THR A 72 -22.82 3.53 -84.48
C THR A 72 -21.45 3.81 -85.10
N SER A 73 -21.20 3.23 -86.27
CA SER A 73 -20.01 3.47 -87.06
C SER A 73 -20.38 3.39 -88.54
N PRO A 74 -19.81 4.26 -89.41
CA PRO A 74 -20.00 4.16 -90.85
C PRO A 74 -19.25 2.96 -91.46
N SER A 75 -18.30 2.36 -90.73
CA SER A 75 -17.57 1.17 -91.18
C SER A 75 -18.19 -0.11 -90.61
N PRO A 76 -18.63 -1.06 -91.46
CA PRO A 76 -19.22 -2.31 -90.99
C PRO A 76 -18.21 -3.25 -90.32
N ASP A 77 -16.90 -3.08 -90.59
CA ASP A 77 -15.81 -3.89 -90.01
C ASP A 77 -15.16 -3.20 -88.80
N ASN A 78 -15.86 -2.27 -88.14
CA ASN A 78 -15.33 -1.58 -86.98
C ASN A 78 -15.16 -2.53 -85.79
N ILE A 79 -13.95 -2.56 -85.22
CA ILE A 79 -13.65 -3.27 -83.98
C ILE A 79 -13.53 -2.20 -82.90
N TRP A 80 -14.34 -2.32 -81.86
CA TRP A 80 -14.34 -1.39 -80.74
C TRP A 80 -14.27 -2.13 -79.42
N SER A 81 -13.73 -1.45 -78.41
CA SER A 81 -13.66 -1.94 -77.03
C SER A 81 -14.04 -0.81 -76.09
N MET A 82 -14.88 -1.11 -75.12
CA MET A 82 -15.36 -0.14 -74.14
C MET A 82 -15.46 -0.79 -72.77
N ARG A 83 -15.10 -0.03 -71.74
CA ARG A 83 -15.21 -0.42 -70.33
C ARG A 83 -16.32 0.40 -69.66
N THR A 84 -17.12 -0.27 -68.85
CA THR A 84 -18.19 0.32 -68.05
C THR A 84 -17.92 0.03 -66.58
N GLU A 85 -17.87 1.07 -65.76
CA GLU A 85 -17.67 0.97 -64.30
C GLU A 85 -18.76 1.77 -63.60
N ILE A 86 -19.31 1.27 -62.49
CA ILE A 86 -20.35 1.94 -61.71
C ILE A 86 -19.78 2.21 -60.32
N PHE A 87 -19.83 3.46 -59.89
CA PHE A 87 -19.36 3.90 -58.58
C PHE A 87 -20.54 4.37 -57.75
N ASP A 88 -20.67 3.84 -56.53
CA ASP A 88 -21.65 4.31 -55.56
C ASP A 88 -21.17 5.61 -54.92
N THR A 89 -21.99 6.67 -54.98
CA THR A 89 -21.67 7.97 -54.38
C THR A 89 -22.46 8.24 -53.10
N THR A 90 -23.21 7.25 -52.59
CA THR A 90 -23.98 7.36 -51.34
C THR A 90 -23.23 6.85 -50.11
N GLN A 91 -22.23 5.99 -50.31
CA GLN A 91 -21.47 5.40 -49.20
C GLN A 91 -20.33 6.29 -48.74
N ILE A 92 -20.31 6.59 -47.44
CA ILE A 92 -19.20 7.31 -46.81
C ILE A 92 -17.99 6.38 -46.69
N SER A 93 -16.86 6.81 -47.25
CA SER A 93 -15.59 6.10 -47.12
C SER A 93 -14.64 6.82 -46.17
N GLN A 94 -13.94 6.07 -45.31
CA GLN A 94 -12.99 6.65 -44.37
C GLN A 94 -11.65 6.98 -45.05
N LEU A 95 -11.15 8.20 -44.83
CA LEU A 95 -9.82 8.62 -45.24
C LEU A 95 -8.79 8.24 -44.17
N TYR A 96 -7.76 7.51 -44.59
CA TYR A 96 -6.61 7.15 -43.76
C TYR A 96 -5.32 7.86 -44.16
N GLN A 97 -5.26 8.37 -45.39
CA GLN A 97 -4.09 9.06 -45.95
C GLN A 97 -4.56 10.36 -46.58
N LEU A 98 -3.81 11.44 -46.33
CA LEU A 98 -4.14 12.78 -46.80
C LEU A 98 -3.24 13.24 -47.96
N ASP A 99 -2.09 12.60 -48.17
CA ASP A 99 -1.11 13.01 -49.20
C ASP A 99 -1.62 12.81 -50.64
N SER A 100 -2.49 11.82 -50.85
CA SER A 100 -3.01 11.48 -52.17
C SER A 100 -4.36 10.79 -52.06
N VAL A 101 -5.41 11.62 -52.05
CA VAL A 101 -6.80 11.19 -52.04
C VAL A 101 -7.32 11.19 -53.46
N PHE A 102 -7.90 10.08 -53.89
CA PHE A 102 -8.56 9.96 -55.19
C PHE A 102 -10.03 9.67 -55.00
N GLY A 103 -10.85 10.25 -55.87
CA GLY A 103 -12.26 9.95 -55.89
C GLY A 103 -12.89 10.19 -57.25
N ILE A 104 -14.13 9.74 -57.36
CA ILE A 104 -14.98 9.93 -58.52
C ILE A 104 -16.28 10.52 -58.03
N GLY A 105 -16.71 11.62 -58.64
CA GLY A 105 -17.96 12.25 -58.27
C GLY A 105 -17.90 12.98 -56.94
N ASN A 106 -19.09 13.10 -56.36
CA ASN A 106 -19.37 13.68 -55.06
C ASN A 106 -19.46 12.63 -53.93
N SER A 107 -18.72 11.52 -54.05
CA SER A 107 -18.71 10.48 -53.02
C SER A 107 -18.21 11.06 -51.68
N PRO A 108 -18.97 10.90 -50.57
CA PRO A 108 -18.61 11.47 -49.29
C PRO A 108 -17.46 10.73 -48.62
N LEU A 109 -16.59 11.50 -47.98
CA LEU A 109 -15.38 11.01 -47.33
C LEU A 109 -15.32 11.48 -45.89
N SER A 110 -14.99 10.61 -44.95
CA SER A 110 -14.89 10.95 -43.52
C SER A 110 -13.44 10.93 -43.05
N TYR A 111 -13.02 11.96 -42.30
CA TYR A 111 -11.73 12.00 -41.62
C TYR A 111 -11.91 12.43 -40.16
N SER A 112 -11.29 11.73 -39.22
CA SER A 112 -11.30 12.10 -37.80
C SER A 112 -10.18 13.09 -37.54
N LEU A 113 -10.53 14.30 -37.07
CA LEU A 113 -9.61 15.36 -36.72
C LEU A 113 -9.80 15.69 -35.22
N GLY A 114 -8.71 15.78 -34.47
CA GLY A 114 -8.75 16.19 -33.05
C GLY A 114 -9.18 17.64 -32.86
N GLU A 115 -9.49 18.03 -31.62
CA GLU A 115 -9.84 19.42 -31.31
C GLU A 115 -8.65 20.38 -31.39
N ASP A 116 -7.44 19.87 -31.16
CA ASP A 116 -6.16 20.59 -31.19
C ASP A 116 -5.39 20.33 -32.51
N GLU A 117 -6.12 20.07 -33.60
CA GLU A 117 -5.53 19.73 -34.89
C GLU A 117 -6.17 20.56 -36.01
N SER A 118 -5.43 20.80 -37.09
CA SER A 118 -5.96 21.47 -38.28
C SER A 118 -5.53 20.79 -39.58
N LEU A 119 -6.31 21.03 -40.63
CA LEU A 119 -6.03 20.56 -41.99
C LEU A 119 -5.89 21.74 -42.93
N ILE A 120 -4.91 21.68 -43.83
CA ILE A 120 -4.78 22.63 -44.95
C ILE A 120 -4.96 21.88 -46.26
N ILE A 121 -5.84 22.37 -47.12
CA ILE A 121 -6.04 21.78 -48.45
C ILE A 121 -4.87 22.20 -49.35
N THR A 122 -4.01 21.24 -49.70
CA THR A 122 -2.82 21.51 -50.52
C THR A 122 -3.04 21.25 -52.01
N LYS A 123 -4.03 20.43 -52.38
CA LYS A 123 -4.41 20.17 -53.76
C LYS A 123 -5.87 19.77 -53.87
N SER A 124 -6.55 20.24 -54.90
CA SER A 124 -7.86 19.74 -55.31
C SER A 124 -8.10 19.98 -56.80
N ALA A 125 -7.88 18.96 -57.62
CA ALA A 125 -8.01 19.08 -59.07
C ALA A 125 -8.55 17.80 -59.71
N THR A 126 -9.00 17.91 -60.96
CA THR A 126 -9.28 16.74 -61.81
C THR A 126 -8.06 15.83 -61.92
N ILE A 127 -8.27 14.55 -62.25
CA ILE A 127 -7.19 13.55 -62.30
C ILE A 127 -6.06 13.92 -63.27
N ASP A 128 -6.38 14.71 -64.30
CA ASP A 128 -5.44 15.26 -65.28
C ASP A 128 -4.68 16.51 -64.78
N GLY A 129 -5.09 17.06 -63.63
CA GLY A 129 -4.52 18.26 -63.00
C GLY A 129 -4.84 19.56 -63.71
N LEU A 130 -5.81 19.58 -64.64
CA LEU A 130 -6.09 20.76 -65.48
C LEU A 130 -7.12 21.72 -64.89
N THR A 131 -8.04 21.23 -64.05
CA THR A 131 -9.12 22.03 -63.49
C THR A 131 -9.25 21.83 -62.00
N ASP A 132 -9.39 22.92 -61.25
CA ASP A 132 -9.63 22.88 -59.82
C ASP A 132 -11.03 22.37 -59.52
N VAL A 133 -11.14 21.51 -58.50
CA VAL A 133 -12.42 20.93 -58.09
C VAL A 133 -12.85 21.55 -56.75
N PRO A 134 -14.06 22.15 -56.66
CA PRO A 134 -14.55 22.71 -55.41
C PRO A 134 -14.73 21.64 -54.33
N ILE A 135 -14.33 21.97 -53.10
CA ILE A 135 -14.49 21.12 -51.93
C ILE A 135 -15.60 21.68 -51.06
N LYS A 136 -16.42 20.81 -50.50
CA LYS A 136 -17.32 21.12 -49.39
C LYS A 136 -16.99 20.24 -48.21
N TYR A 137 -17.13 20.78 -47.01
CA TYR A 137 -16.96 20.03 -45.78
C TYR A 137 -18.03 20.37 -44.75
N ARG A 138 -18.29 19.46 -43.84
CA ARG A 138 -19.17 19.67 -42.67
C ARG A 138 -18.69 18.85 -41.48
N TYR A 139 -19.04 19.29 -40.28
CA TYR A 139 -18.75 18.58 -39.05
C TYR A 139 -19.91 17.66 -38.69
N VAL A 140 -19.59 16.40 -38.38
CA VAL A 140 -20.56 15.42 -37.91
C VAL A 140 -20.37 15.19 -36.42
N TYR A 141 -21.44 15.35 -35.66
CA TYR A 141 -21.51 15.13 -34.22
C TYR A 141 -22.30 13.84 -33.95
N PRO A 142 -22.22 13.28 -32.73
CA PRO A 142 -22.93 12.04 -32.41
C PRO A 142 -24.46 12.07 -32.63
N SER A 143 -25.07 13.25 -32.61
CA SER A 143 -26.52 13.44 -32.73
C SER A 143 -26.96 14.48 -33.76
N SER A 144 -26.04 15.10 -34.49
CA SER A 144 -26.35 16.21 -35.42
C SER A 144 -25.24 16.42 -36.44
N GLU A 145 -25.54 17.16 -37.50
CA GLU A 145 -24.58 17.54 -38.55
C GLU A 145 -24.60 19.06 -38.70
N SER A 146 -23.45 19.67 -38.98
CA SER A 146 -23.40 21.08 -39.36
C SER A 146 -23.88 21.32 -40.79
N ASP A 147 -24.14 22.57 -41.12
CA ASP A 147 -24.31 22.99 -42.52
C ASP A 147 -23.00 22.76 -43.31
N TRP A 148 -23.14 22.64 -44.63
CA TRP A 148 -22.01 22.51 -45.54
C TRP A 148 -21.28 23.85 -45.72
N SER A 149 -19.98 23.84 -45.51
CA SER A 149 -19.06 24.93 -45.80
C SER A 149 -18.28 24.64 -47.08
N ASN A 150 -17.99 25.68 -47.88
CA ASN A 150 -17.10 25.54 -49.04
C ASN A 150 -15.65 25.74 -48.58
N ALA A 151 -14.73 25.00 -49.18
CA ALA A 151 -13.30 25.18 -48.99
C ALA A 151 -12.58 25.25 -50.34
N THR A 152 -11.50 26.02 -50.36
CA THR A 152 -10.63 26.27 -51.50
C THR A 152 -9.20 25.89 -51.18
N LEU A 153 -8.32 26.00 -52.17
CA LEU A 153 -6.91 25.69 -51.99
C LEU A 153 -6.29 26.63 -50.93
N ASN A 154 -5.49 26.06 -50.03
CA ASN A 154 -4.87 26.71 -48.88
C ASN A 154 -5.82 27.15 -47.77
N ASP A 155 -7.12 26.84 -47.86
CA ASP A 155 -8.01 27.06 -46.72
C ASP A 155 -7.64 26.09 -45.59
N ARG A 156 -7.70 26.62 -44.37
CA ARG A 156 -7.49 25.87 -43.14
C ARG A 156 -8.83 25.43 -42.57
N ILE A 157 -8.91 24.17 -42.16
CA ILE A 157 -10.07 23.57 -41.51
C ILE A 157 -9.63 23.14 -40.13
N ASN A 158 -10.19 23.80 -39.11
CA ASN A 158 -9.84 23.55 -37.72
C ASN A 158 -10.64 22.38 -37.15
N GLY A 159 -10.03 21.67 -36.21
CA GLY A 159 -10.70 20.79 -35.28
C GLY A 159 -11.78 21.51 -34.49
N ILE A 160 -12.85 20.80 -34.15
CA ILE A 160 -13.90 21.32 -33.27
C ILE A 160 -14.18 20.29 -32.18
N ALA A 161 -14.16 20.77 -30.94
CA ALA A 161 -14.51 19.99 -29.75
C ALA A 161 -15.88 19.29 -29.91
N GLY A 162 -15.90 18.00 -29.59
CA GLY A 162 -17.11 17.16 -29.64
C GLY A 162 -17.54 16.71 -31.06
N SER A 163 -16.83 17.12 -32.11
CA SER A 163 -17.02 16.53 -33.43
C SER A 163 -16.53 15.08 -33.46
N SER A 164 -17.23 14.20 -34.19
CA SER A 164 -16.84 12.79 -34.36
C SER A 164 -15.91 12.61 -35.57
N TYR A 165 -16.21 13.32 -36.65
CA TYR A 165 -15.39 13.39 -37.86
C TYR A 165 -15.83 14.59 -38.73
N ILE A 166 -14.99 14.93 -39.68
CA ILE A 166 -15.28 15.88 -40.76
C ILE A 166 -15.67 15.07 -42.00
N GLU A 167 -16.80 15.42 -42.60
CA GLU A 167 -17.24 14.87 -43.89
C GLU A 167 -16.85 15.82 -45.02
N PHE A 168 -16.18 15.30 -46.04
CA PHE A 168 -15.74 16.01 -47.24
C PHE A 168 -16.48 15.50 -48.48
N GLN A 169 -16.80 16.41 -49.39
CA GLN A 169 -17.35 16.10 -50.72
C GLN A 169 -16.73 17.01 -51.78
N TRP A 170 -16.40 16.43 -52.93
CA TRP A 170 -15.92 17.16 -54.11
C TRP A 170 -17.08 17.35 -55.08
N ASP A 171 -17.41 18.60 -55.39
CA ASP A 171 -18.58 18.92 -56.23
C ASP A 171 -18.20 18.84 -57.72
N CYS A 172 -18.01 17.62 -58.23
CA CYS A 172 -17.83 17.39 -59.67
C CYS A 172 -18.42 16.06 -60.14
N ASN A 173 -18.73 15.98 -61.43
CA ASN A 173 -19.00 14.72 -62.15
C ASN A 173 -17.73 14.29 -62.89
N CYS A 174 -16.64 14.09 -62.15
CA CYS A 174 -15.30 13.87 -62.68
C CYS A 174 -14.52 12.90 -61.79
N SER A 175 -13.38 12.39 -62.26
CA SER A 175 -12.37 11.84 -61.36
C SER A 175 -11.40 12.94 -60.94
N TRP A 176 -11.01 12.90 -59.69
CA TRP A 176 -10.23 13.95 -59.06
C TRP A 176 -9.15 13.37 -58.15
N ASN A 177 -8.14 14.20 -57.89
CA ASN A 177 -7.06 13.96 -56.96
C ASN A 177 -6.93 15.19 -56.04
N ALA A 178 -6.94 14.94 -54.74
CA ALA A 178 -6.76 15.94 -53.72
C ALA A 178 -5.66 15.53 -52.73
N SER A 179 -5.08 16.52 -52.07
CA SER A 179 -4.18 16.31 -50.95
C SER A 179 -4.42 17.35 -49.87
N MET A 180 -4.18 16.95 -48.62
CA MET A 180 -4.29 17.82 -47.45
C MET A 180 -3.06 17.61 -46.57
N SER A 181 -2.63 18.66 -45.88
CA SER A 181 -1.60 18.60 -44.86
C SER A 181 -2.24 18.69 -43.48
N HIS A 182 -1.83 17.81 -42.58
CA HIS A 182 -2.30 17.74 -41.20
C HIS A 182 -1.28 18.39 -40.27
N TYR A 183 -1.80 19.19 -39.34
CA TYR A 183 -1.03 19.92 -38.34
C TYR A 183 -1.59 19.59 -36.95
N GLN A 184 -0.68 19.37 -36.00
CA GLN A 184 -1.00 19.10 -34.61
C GLN A 184 -0.49 20.28 -33.79
N HIS A 185 -1.37 20.84 -32.96
CA HIS A 185 -1.14 22.03 -32.15
C HIS A 185 -0.99 21.60 -30.69
N PHE A 186 0.07 20.85 -30.39
CA PHE A 186 0.30 20.30 -29.06
C PHE A 186 1.41 21.05 -28.36
N ASP A 187 1.23 21.30 -27.07
CA ASP A 187 2.19 22.03 -26.27
C ASP A 187 2.99 21.13 -25.35
N ALA A 188 4.25 21.51 -25.15
CA ALA A 188 5.16 20.96 -24.16
C ALA A 188 5.23 19.43 -24.18
N SER A 189 5.24 18.85 -25.39
CA SER A 189 5.28 17.40 -25.63
C SER A 189 4.13 16.62 -24.96
N TRP A 190 3.03 17.27 -24.59
CA TRP A 190 1.94 16.67 -23.81
C TRP A 190 0.93 15.89 -24.67
N GLY A 191 0.95 16.11 -25.98
CA GLY A 191 0.05 15.46 -26.94
C GLY A 191 -1.36 16.05 -27.00
N MET A 192 -1.56 17.22 -26.37
CA MET A 192 -2.76 18.06 -26.40
C MET A 192 -2.32 19.53 -26.27
N ASP A 193 -3.21 20.45 -26.62
CA ASP A 193 -3.02 21.89 -26.41
C ASP A 193 -3.01 22.25 -24.92
N ALA A 194 -2.29 23.31 -24.54
CA ALA A 194 -2.27 23.73 -23.14
C ALA A 194 -3.60 24.42 -22.74
N PRO A 195 -4.14 24.16 -21.54
CA PRO A 195 -5.38 24.81 -21.14
C PRO A 195 -5.23 26.32 -20.96
N THR A 196 -6.18 27.06 -21.51
CA THR A 196 -6.29 28.52 -21.40
C THR A 196 -6.50 29.03 -19.97
N TYR A 197 -7.14 28.26 -19.08
CA TYR A 197 -7.48 28.72 -17.73
C TYR A 197 -6.86 27.83 -16.66
N ARG A 198 -6.37 28.43 -15.57
CA ARG A 198 -5.82 27.68 -14.44
C ARG A 198 -6.92 26.92 -13.68
N PRO A 199 -6.58 25.86 -12.93
CA PRO A 199 -7.58 25.16 -12.14
C PRO A 199 -8.20 26.10 -11.09
N LEU A 200 -9.53 25.99 -10.90
CA LEU A 200 -10.27 26.89 -10.01
C LEU A 200 -10.12 26.57 -8.51
N SER A 201 -9.65 25.37 -8.17
CA SER A 201 -9.50 24.92 -6.79
C SER A 201 -8.52 23.75 -6.68
N ALA A 202 -8.00 23.50 -5.48
CA ALA A 202 -7.11 22.38 -5.16
C ALA A 202 -7.71 20.99 -5.43
N ASN A 203 -9.04 20.86 -5.51
CA ASN A 203 -9.72 19.59 -5.84
C ASN A 203 -9.91 19.39 -7.35
N SER A 204 -9.57 20.38 -8.16
CA SER A 204 -9.70 20.29 -9.61
C SER A 204 -8.61 19.36 -10.14
N ASN A 205 -8.96 18.52 -11.12
CA ASN A 205 -7.95 17.69 -11.76
C ASN A 205 -6.97 18.58 -12.54
N ASN A 206 -5.73 18.68 -12.07
CA ASN A 206 -4.64 19.41 -12.72
C ASN A 206 -3.80 18.51 -13.64
N SER A 207 -4.20 17.24 -13.84
CA SER A 207 -3.50 16.31 -14.73
C SER A 207 -3.67 16.65 -16.20
N THR A 208 -4.61 17.52 -16.57
CA THR A 208 -4.80 17.98 -17.95
C THR A 208 -3.84 19.11 -18.34
N TYR A 209 -3.04 19.62 -17.41
CA TYR A 209 -2.07 20.69 -17.65
C TYR A 209 -0.69 20.08 -17.92
N PRO A 210 0.00 20.52 -18.99
CA PRO A 210 1.34 20.04 -19.30
C PRO A 210 2.30 20.24 -18.11
N LEU A 211 2.99 19.19 -17.69
CA LEU A 211 3.98 19.25 -16.62
C LEU A 211 5.37 19.50 -17.22
N ILE A 212 5.92 20.68 -16.97
CA ILE A 212 7.30 21.00 -17.37
C ILE A 212 8.25 20.48 -16.31
N THR A 213 9.17 19.61 -16.72
CA THR A 213 10.26 19.17 -15.85
C THR A 213 11.27 20.31 -15.71
N MET A 214 11.55 20.74 -14.48
CA MET A 214 12.41 21.90 -14.21
C MET A 214 13.91 21.53 -14.23
N ASP A 215 14.35 20.74 -15.20
CA ASP A 215 15.74 20.28 -15.36
C ASP A 215 16.56 21.14 -16.34
N GLY A 216 15.93 22.17 -16.91
CA GLY A 216 16.53 23.06 -17.89
C GLY A 216 16.52 22.50 -19.31
N ASN A 217 15.75 21.45 -19.61
CA ASN A 217 15.47 21.08 -21.00
C ASN A 217 14.54 22.11 -21.67
N THR A 218 14.59 22.13 -23.00
CA THR A 218 13.71 22.98 -23.81
C THR A 218 12.48 22.17 -24.21
N GLU A 219 11.31 22.75 -24.00
CA GLU A 219 10.02 22.27 -24.49
C GLU A 219 9.46 23.30 -25.48
N ASP A 220 8.80 22.83 -26.53
CA ASP A 220 8.16 23.64 -27.57
C ASP A 220 6.63 23.67 -27.42
N GLY A 221 6.01 24.69 -27.97
CA GLY A 221 4.56 24.84 -28.05
C GLY A 221 4.19 26.07 -28.89
N GLU A 222 2.91 26.34 -29.06
CA GLU A 222 2.43 27.45 -29.87
C GLU A 222 1.10 28.02 -29.39
N LEU A 223 0.98 29.35 -29.45
CA LEU A 223 -0.32 29.99 -29.27
C LEU A 223 -1.13 29.89 -30.56
N THR A 224 -2.16 29.05 -30.57
CA THR A 224 -2.93 28.72 -31.77
C THR A 224 -4.06 29.73 -32.02
N LEU A 225 -3.66 30.96 -32.38
CA LEU A 225 -4.53 32.15 -32.47
C LEU A 225 -5.81 31.97 -33.32
N HIS A 226 -5.72 31.21 -34.42
CA HIS A 226 -6.85 30.96 -35.31
C HIS A 226 -7.85 29.93 -34.77
N MET A 227 -7.47 29.17 -33.75
CA MET A 227 -8.34 28.24 -33.02
C MET A 227 -8.89 28.85 -31.72
N GLY A 228 -8.57 30.13 -31.48
CA GLY A 228 -9.05 30.87 -30.31
C GLY A 228 -8.17 30.71 -29.08
N ASP A 229 -7.04 30.00 -29.21
CA ASP A 229 -6.02 29.95 -28.17
C ASP A 229 -5.10 31.18 -28.28
N TYR A 230 -4.88 31.83 -27.15
CA TYR A 230 -4.00 32.99 -27.01
C TYR A 230 -3.22 32.96 -25.69
N GLN A 231 -3.39 31.89 -24.89
CA GLN A 231 -2.71 31.74 -23.62
C GLN A 231 -2.61 30.27 -23.21
N ASP A 232 -1.42 29.91 -22.75
CA ASP A 232 -1.08 28.55 -22.31
C ASP A 232 -0.74 28.57 -20.84
N ILE A 233 -1.22 27.56 -20.12
CA ILE A 233 -0.91 27.38 -18.70
C ILE A 233 -0.17 26.07 -18.52
N LEU A 234 1.09 26.21 -18.14
CA LEU A 234 2.02 25.13 -17.89
C LEU A 234 2.15 24.92 -16.38
N ARG A 235 2.22 23.65 -15.97
CA ARG A 235 2.36 23.25 -14.57
C ARG A 235 3.83 22.96 -14.27
N VAL A 236 4.28 23.39 -13.09
CA VAL A 236 5.58 23.03 -12.52
C VAL A 236 5.39 22.59 -11.07
N GLU A 237 6.22 21.64 -10.61
CA GLU A 237 6.07 21.04 -9.29
C GLU A 237 7.40 21.02 -8.53
N THR A 238 7.42 21.63 -7.35
CA THR A 238 8.57 21.63 -6.44
C THR A 238 8.43 20.51 -5.41
N THR A 239 9.57 19.95 -4.99
CA THR A 239 9.61 18.88 -3.98
C THR A 239 10.63 19.23 -2.90
N GLY A 240 10.35 18.91 -1.64
CA GLY A 240 11.16 19.33 -0.50
C GLY A 240 10.38 19.27 0.82
N TRP A 241 10.89 19.94 1.85
CA TRP A 241 10.19 20.08 3.12
C TRP A 241 9.10 21.15 3.06
N ASN A 242 8.21 21.16 4.05
CA ASN A 242 7.04 22.04 4.06
C ASN A 242 7.40 23.53 3.96
N ASP A 243 8.56 23.89 4.54
CA ASP A 243 9.05 25.26 4.55
C ASP A 243 10.16 25.48 3.49
N SER A 244 10.30 24.56 2.53
CA SER A 244 11.28 24.70 1.46
C SER A 244 10.91 25.82 0.49
N ILE A 245 11.92 26.56 0.05
CA ILE A 245 11.81 27.66 -0.91
C ILE A 245 12.67 27.33 -2.11
N HIS A 246 12.05 27.34 -3.30
CA HIS A 246 12.68 27.03 -4.57
C HIS A 246 12.64 28.26 -5.46
N LEU A 247 13.75 28.60 -6.10
CA LEU A 247 13.80 29.60 -7.16
C LEU A 247 13.48 28.89 -8.48
N VAL A 248 12.36 29.25 -9.08
CA VAL A 248 11.99 28.81 -10.43
C VAL A 248 12.45 29.88 -11.42
N ASP A 249 13.36 29.52 -12.32
CA ASP A 249 13.86 30.36 -13.39
C ASP A 249 13.28 29.90 -14.74
N VAL A 250 12.64 30.84 -15.44
CA VAL A 250 11.99 30.60 -16.72
C VAL A 250 12.66 31.45 -17.79
N ILE A 251 13.04 30.79 -18.88
CA ILE A 251 13.58 31.42 -20.08
C ILE A 251 12.73 30.98 -21.26
N VAL A 252 12.20 31.93 -22.02
CA VAL A 252 11.46 31.68 -23.26
C VAL A 252 12.20 32.33 -24.43
N GLU A 253 12.37 31.59 -25.53
CA GLU A 253 13.10 31.94 -26.75
C GLU A 253 12.25 31.63 -28.00
N GLY A 254 12.57 32.25 -29.14
CA GLY A 254 11.82 32.09 -30.40
C GLY A 254 11.27 33.42 -30.94
N ASP A 255 10.19 33.35 -31.74
CA ASP A 255 9.51 34.53 -32.29
C ASP A 255 8.53 35.15 -31.28
N ILE A 256 9.10 35.66 -30.18
CA ILE A 256 8.35 35.90 -28.93
C ILE A 256 8.00 37.38 -28.66
N TYR A 257 8.10 38.23 -29.67
CA TYR A 257 7.93 39.68 -29.53
C TYR A 257 6.54 40.09 -29.01
N GLU A 258 5.54 39.26 -29.30
CA GLU A 258 4.14 39.50 -28.95
C GLU A 258 3.68 38.73 -27.72
N MET A 259 4.63 38.17 -26.94
CA MET A 259 4.33 37.33 -25.78
C MET A 259 4.66 38.00 -24.43
N ARG A 260 3.89 37.60 -23.43
CA ARG A 260 4.11 37.87 -22.01
C ARG A 260 4.12 36.54 -21.26
N VAL A 261 5.11 36.37 -20.39
CA VAL A 261 5.23 35.19 -19.53
C VAL A 261 5.02 35.63 -18.08
N THR A 262 4.29 34.84 -17.31
CA THR A 262 4.02 35.08 -15.88
C THR A 262 4.23 33.81 -15.08
N ILE A 263 4.95 33.88 -13.96
CA ILE A 263 5.04 32.78 -12.99
C ILE A 263 4.09 33.08 -11.83
N TRP A 264 3.30 32.09 -11.41
CA TRP A 264 2.41 32.15 -10.26
C TRP A 264 2.89 31.23 -9.13
N ASP A 265 3.21 31.83 -7.99
CA ASP A 265 3.33 31.12 -6.73
C ASP A 265 1.92 30.88 -6.16
N MET A 266 1.66 29.66 -5.72
CA MET A 266 0.31 29.16 -5.47
C MET A 266 0.22 28.63 -4.04
N ASP A 267 -0.82 29.05 -3.32
CA ASP A 267 -1.15 28.47 -2.03
C ASP A 267 -1.73 27.06 -2.23
N GLN A 268 -1.08 26.05 -1.66
CA GLN A 268 -1.51 24.65 -1.85
C GLN A 268 -2.80 24.28 -1.12
N GLN A 269 -3.30 25.13 -0.21
CA GLN A 269 -4.54 24.92 0.54
C GLN A 269 -5.70 25.71 -0.06
N THR A 270 -5.50 26.99 -0.34
CA THR A 270 -6.57 27.87 -0.86
C THR A 270 -6.60 27.92 -2.38
N TRP A 271 -5.50 27.60 -3.05
CA TRP A 271 -5.31 27.75 -4.50
C TRP A 271 -5.31 29.21 -4.98
N ASP A 272 -5.08 30.15 -4.06
CA ASP A 272 -4.88 31.57 -4.39
C ASP A 272 -3.46 31.82 -4.87
N VAL A 273 -3.27 32.89 -5.66
CA VAL A 273 -1.94 33.36 -6.05
C VAL A 273 -1.32 34.09 -4.88
N LEU A 274 -0.22 33.57 -4.35
CA LEU A 274 0.53 34.21 -3.26
C LEU A 274 1.42 35.34 -3.79
N ASN A 275 2.09 35.07 -4.91
CA ASN A 275 2.98 36.01 -5.57
C ASN A 275 3.00 35.75 -7.08
N GLU A 276 3.31 36.79 -7.85
CA GLU A 276 3.45 36.67 -9.30
C GLU A 276 4.53 37.61 -9.85
N VAL A 277 5.18 37.17 -10.91
CA VAL A 277 6.11 38.00 -11.68
C VAL A 277 5.86 37.81 -13.16
N SER A 278 5.82 38.90 -13.91
CA SER A 278 5.60 38.89 -15.35
C SER A 278 6.74 39.58 -16.08
N ALA A 279 7.09 39.07 -17.26
CA ALA A 279 8.05 39.68 -18.17
C ALA A 279 7.56 39.60 -19.61
N THR A 280 8.03 40.52 -20.44
CA THR A 280 7.81 40.53 -21.89
C THR A 280 9.16 40.48 -22.58
N TYR A 281 9.15 40.34 -23.91
CA TYR A 281 10.36 40.26 -24.72
C TYR A 281 11.37 41.37 -24.42
N SER A 282 12.64 40.99 -24.26
CA SER A 282 13.76 41.91 -24.09
C SER A 282 15.01 41.37 -24.80
N MET A 283 15.45 42.08 -25.84
CA MET A 283 16.63 41.78 -26.68
C MET A 283 16.56 40.50 -27.51
N ASP A 284 16.49 39.33 -26.89
CA ASP A 284 16.53 38.03 -27.57
C ASP A 284 15.69 36.96 -26.86
N LYS A 285 15.28 37.19 -25.61
CA LYS A 285 14.53 36.24 -24.80
C LYS A 285 13.59 36.93 -23.82
N ILE A 286 12.71 36.14 -23.21
CA ILE A 286 11.96 36.52 -22.01
C ILE A 286 12.60 35.73 -20.86
N SER A 287 13.02 36.41 -19.80
CA SER A 287 13.63 35.78 -18.63
C SER A 287 13.06 36.39 -17.36
N LEU A 288 12.60 35.51 -16.46
CA LEU A 288 11.99 35.85 -15.19
C LEU A 288 12.22 34.71 -14.20
N SER A 289 12.36 35.07 -12.93
CA SER A 289 12.54 34.10 -11.85
C SER A 289 11.66 34.47 -10.66
N LEU A 290 11.13 33.48 -9.96
CA LEU A 290 10.28 33.65 -8.78
C LEU A 290 10.64 32.63 -7.69
N ASP A 291 10.71 33.10 -6.45
CA ASP A 291 10.77 32.22 -5.28
C ASP A 291 9.36 31.65 -5.03
N VAL A 292 9.25 30.32 -5.04
CA VAL A 292 7.99 29.59 -4.82
C VAL A 292 8.14 28.60 -3.67
N GLY A 293 7.03 28.30 -3.01
CA GLY A 293 6.99 27.31 -1.94
C GLY A 293 7.05 25.86 -2.43
N LEU A 294 6.65 24.93 -1.55
CA LEU A 294 6.45 23.54 -1.89
C LEU A 294 5.11 23.34 -2.62
N GLY A 295 5.11 22.56 -3.71
CA GLY A 295 3.91 22.03 -4.33
C GLY A 295 3.78 22.40 -5.80
N THR A 296 2.53 22.56 -6.26
CA THR A 296 2.19 22.84 -7.66
C THR A 296 2.08 24.34 -7.91
N HIS A 297 2.81 24.81 -8.91
CA HIS A 297 2.82 26.19 -9.39
C HIS A 297 2.55 26.22 -10.90
N PHE A 298 2.35 27.43 -11.44
CA PHE A 298 1.96 27.59 -12.84
C PHE A 298 2.77 28.67 -13.53
N ILE A 299 3.04 28.44 -14.81
CA ILE A 299 3.62 29.42 -15.73
C ILE A 299 2.56 29.70 -16.78
N LYS A 300 2.21 30.97 -16.96
CA LYS A 300 1.30 31.42 -18.02
C LYS A 300 2.12 32.05 -19.13
N ILE A 301 1.94 31.57 -20.35
CA ILE A 301 2.37 32.22 -21.59
C ILE A 301 1.13 32.85 -22.20
N GLU A 302 1.15 34.13 -22.57
CA GLU A 302 -0.01 34.78 -23.18
C GLU A 302 0.41 35.77 -24.27
N HIS A 303 -0.44 35.93 -25.28
CA HIS A 303 -0.30 36.99 -26.25
C HIS A 303 -0.55 38.37 -25.60
N ILE A 304 0.27 39.39 -25.89
CA ILE A 304 0.20 40.73 -25.28
C ILE A 304 -1.15 41.41 -25.51
N ASN A 305 -1.76 41.18 -26.68
CA ASN A 305 -3.09 41.69 -27.04
C ASN A 305 -4.26 40.82 -26.51
N GLY A 306 -3.97 39.74 -25.79
CA GLY A 306 -4.95 38.79 -25.27
C GLY A 306 -5.92 38.30 -26.35
N SER A 307 -7.20 38.21 -26.01
CA SER A 307 -8.26 37.77 -26.94
C SER A 307 -8.41 38.64 -28.19
N SER A 308 -7.81 39.84 -28.24
CA SER A 308 -7.86 40.69 -29.44
C SER A 308 -6.89 40.23 -30.54
N ALA A 309 -6.00 39.28 -30.25
CA ALA A 309 -5.13 38.65 -31.25
C ALA A 309 -5.80 37.50 -32.02
N ILE A 310 -6.92 36.97 -31.50
CA ILE A 310 -7.67 35.90 -32.15
C ILE A 310 -8.20 36.39 -33.51
N ASN A 311 -7.86 35.67 -34.56
CA ASN A 311 -8.32 35.92 -35.92
C ASN A 311 -8.31 34.60 -36.69
N GLU A 312 -9.35 34.31 -37.46
CA GLU A 312 -9.48 33.09 -38.28
C GLU A 312 -8.29 32.88 -39.25
N ASN A 313 -7.60 33.96 -39.64
CA ASN A 313 -6.43 33.93 -40.51
C ASN A 313 -5.12 34.29 -39.77
N ALA A 314 -5.11 34.27 -38.44
CA ALA A 314 -3.87 34.47 -37.69
C ALA A 314 -2.96 33.24 -37.82
N GLU A 315 -1.67 33.49 -38.00
CA GLU A 315 -0.67 32.43 -37.88
C GLU A 315 -0.44 32.09 -36.39
N PRO A 316 -0.10 30.84 -36.06
CA PRO A 316 0.32 30.47 -34.72
C PRO A 316 1.58 31.21 -34.28
N VAL A 317 1.73 31.40 -32.97
CA VAL A 317 2.93 32.01 -32.38
C VAL A 317 3.69 30.95 -31.60
N GLU A 318 4.75 30.41 -32.22
CA GLU A 318 5.60 29.37 -31.64
C GLU A 318 6.48 29.92 -30.49
N TRP A 319 6.60 29.16 -29.40
CA TRP A 319 7.47 29.45 -28.28
C TRP A 319 8.34 28.24 -27.92
N ASN A 320 9.52 28.52 -27.36
CA ASN A 320 10.40 27.51 -26.76
C ASN A 320 10.69 27.91 -25.32
N ILE A 321 10.27 27.09 -24.37
CA ILE A 321 10.45 27.36 -22.94
C ILE A 321 11.52 26.45 -22.33
N ARG A 322 12.33 27.03 -21.45
CA ARG A 322 13.25 26.33 -20.57
C ARG A 322 12.93 26.73 -19.15
N VAL A 323 12.71 25.74 -18.30
CA VAL A 323 12.48 25.97 -16.87
C VAL A 323 13.55 25.26 -16.06
N SER A 324 14.15 25.95 -15.11
CA SER A 324 15.10 25.39 -14.16
C SER A 324 14.71 25.74 -12.73
N THR A 325 15.06 24.87 -11.79
CA THR A 325 14.81 25.10 -10.36
C THR A 325 16.11 25.04 -9.57
N ALA A 326 16.22 25.90 -8.55
CA ALA A 326 17.29 25.87 -7.57
C ALA A 326 16.71 25.97 -6.16
N VAL A 327 17.13 25.07 -5.27
CA VAL A 327 16.70 25.12 -3.86
C VAL A 327 17.42 26.26 -3.16
N ILE A 328 16.67 27.23 -2.65
CA ILE A 328 17.20 28.39 -1.90
C ILE A 328 17.24 28.08 -0.41
N ASP A 329 16.16 27.48 0.09
CA ASP A 329 16.06 26.97 1.46
C ASP A 329 15.46 25.57 1.41
N GLU A 330 16.15 24.57 1.96
CA GLU A 330 15.63 23.21 2.05
C GLU A 330 14.45 23.12 3.03
N GLY A 331 14.30 24.10 3.94
CA GLY A 331 13.31 24.09 5.02
C GLY A 331 13.75 23.22 6.19
N GLU A 332 12.96 23.20 7.26
CA GLU A 332 13.26 22.35 8.43
C GLU A 332 12.85 20.90 8.21
N GLU A 333 13.79 19.98 8.43
CA GLU A 333 13.50 18.54 8.46
C GLU A 333 12.48 18.23 9.58
N PRO A 334 11.45 17.41 9.33
CA PRO A 334 10.40 17.13 10.32
C PRO A 334 10.89 16.42 11.60
N TRP A 335 12.09 15.84 11.57
CA TRP A 335 12.67 15.11 12.70
C TRP A 335 14.18 15.27 12.69
N PHE A 336 14.74 15.64 13.84
CA PHE A 336 16.18 15.59 14.07
C PHE A 336 16.57 14.24 14.68
N PRO A 337 17.64 13.58 14.22
CA PRO A 337 18.24 12.50 15.00
C PRO A 337 18.64 13.03 16.39
N ALA A 338 18.48 12.20 17.43
CA ALA A 338 18.90 12.57 18.78
C ALA A 338 20.39 12.94 18.76
N SER A 339 20.72 14.10 19.34
CA SER A 339 22.12 14.58 19.35
C SER A 339 23.04 13.55 20.00
N ASP A 340 24.32 13.57 19.63
CA ASP A 340 25.33 12.65 20.20
C ASP A 340 25.34 12.72 21.74
N ALA A 341 25.08 13.90 22.32
CA ALA A 341 24.96 14.08 23.77
C ALA A 341 23.80 13.27 24.39
N VAL A 342 22.67 13.14 23.68
CA VAL A 342 21.52 12.33 24.15
C VAL A 342 21.82 10.85 24.01
N LYS A 343 22.52 10.45 22.94
CA LYS A 343 22.95 9.06 22.72
C LYS A 343 23.95 8.60 23.78
N ASP A 344 24.92 9.45 24.13
CA ASP A 344 25.91 9.18 25.17
C ASP A 344 25.26 9.10 26.57
N ALA A 345 24.30 9.99 26.85
CA ALA A 345 23.54 9.95 28.10
C ALA A 345 22.69 8.67 28.22
N ALA A 346 22.11 8.20 27.12
CA ALA A 346 21.35 6.96 27.10
C ALA A 346 22.24 5.73 27.33
N ASP A 347 23.43 5.68 26.74
CA ASP A 347 24.38 4.57 26.92
C ASP A 347 24.86 4.45 28.39
N LEU A 348 25.15 5.59 29.03
CA LEU A 348 25.47 5.63 30.46
C LEU A 348 24.31 5.12 31.33
N PHE A 349 23.08 5.51 30.98
CA PHE A 349 21.88 5.11 31.71
C PHE A 349 21.62 3.59 31.60
N TYR A 350 21.84 2.99 30.42
CA TYR A 350 21.70 1.55 30.23
C TYR A 350 22.68 0.74 31.08
N TRP A 351 23.94 1.17 31.16
CA TRP A 351 24.94 0.53 32.03
C TRP A 351 24.58 0.61 33.51
N LEU A 352 24.06 1.76 33.95
CA LEU A 352 23.66 1.97 35.35
C LEU A 352 22.48 1.08 35.74
N ILE A 353 21.44 1.02 34.90
CA ILE A 353 20.28 0.14 35.12
C ILE A 353 20.69 -1.33 35.10
N GLY A 354 21.54 -1.73 34.16
CA GLY A 354 22.05 -3.10 34.07
C GLY A 354 22.75 -3.56 35.37
N LEU A 355 23.55 -2.68 35.97
CA LEU A 355 24.25 -2.99 37.22
C LEU A 355 23.28 -3.11 38.41
N ILE A 356 22.29 -2.20 38.50
CA ILE A 356 21.27 -2.23 39.55
C ILE A 356 20.44 -3.51 39.50
N LEU A 357 20.08 -3.98 38.30
CA LEU A 357 19.28 -5.20 38.11
C LEU A 357 20.02 -6.50 38.46
N ILE A 358 21.35 -6.52 38.39
CA ILE A 358 22.16 -7.71 38.72
C ILE A 358 22.40 -7.86 40.23
N LEU A 359 22.35 -6.76 40.98
CA LEU A 359 22.65 -6.72 42.42
C LEU A 359 21.82 -7.71 43.28
N PRO A 360 20.49 -7.86 43.09
CA PRO A 360 19.68 -8.80 43.86
C PRO A 360 20.12 -10.26 43.67
N PHE A 361 20.56 -10.61 42.46
CA PHE A 361 21.01 -11.97 42.13
C PHE A 361 22.32 -12.32 42.83
N LEU A 362 23.26 -11.38 42.91
CA LEU A 362 24.53 -11.57 43.63
C LEU A 362 24.31 -11.79 45.14
N VAL A 363 23.37 -11.05 45.75
CA VAL A 363 23.00 -11.22 47.16
C VAL A 363 22.39 -12.60 47.39
N PHE A 364 21.45 -13.01 46.53
CA PHE A 364 20.81 -14.32 46.61
C PHE A 364 21.80 -15.48 46.45
N TYR A 365 22.70 -15.38 45.47
CA TYR A 365 23.75 -16.37 45.25
C TYR A 365 24.66 -16.54 46.48
N ARG A 366 25.02 -15.43 47.14
CA ARG A 366 25.83 -15.45 48.35
C ARG A 366 25.09 -16.10 49.53
N PHE A 367 23.77 -15.94 49.62
CA PHE A 367 22.94 -16.57 50.64
C PHE A 367 22.89 -18.09 50.49
N ILE A 368 22.58 -18.60 49.28
CA ILE A 368 22.54 -20.05 49.00
C ILE A 368 23.87 -20.72 49.31
N ARG A 369 24.98 -20.07 48.96
CA ARG A 369 26.31 -20.64 49.18
C ARG A 369 26.61 -20.82 50.68
N LYS A 370 26.14 -19.91 51.54
CA LYS A 370 26.28 -20.04 53.00
C LYS A 370 25.44 -21.20 53.56
N GLU A 371 24.20 -21.35 53.09
CA GLU A 371 23.33 -22.46 53.49
C GLU A 371 23.93 -23.82 53.13
N LYS A 372 24.46 -23.95 51.91
CA LYS A 372 25.06 -25.20 51.43
C LYS A 372 26.29 -25.62 52.25
N LEU A 373 27.17 -24.67 52.59
CA LEU A 373 28.35 -24.92 53.42
C LEU A 373 27.97 -25.42 54.82
N PHE A 374 26.94 -24.84 55.44
CA PHE A 374 26.46 -25.29 56.74
C PHE A 374 25.89 -26.72 56.68
N ALA A 375 25.13 -27.04 55.62
CA ALA A 375 24.55 -28.36 55.42
C ALA A 375 25.62 -29.45 55.22
N GLU A 376 26.68 -29.15 54.46
CA GLU A 376 27.81 -30.07 54.24
C GLU A 376 28.61 -30.33 55.53
N GLU A 377 28.81 -29.29 56.36
CA GLU A 377 29.52 -29.41 57.64
C GLU A 377 28.74 -30.27 58.65
N PHE A 378 27.41 -30.11 58.69
CA PHE A 378 26.50 -30.89 59.55
C PHE A 378 26.39 -32.37 59.13
N ALA A 379 26.47 -32.67 57.83
CA ALA A 379 26.31 -34.01 57.29
C ALA A 379 27.50 -34.97 57.54
N SER A 380 28.65 -34.49 58.03
CA SER A 380 29.92 -35.23 58.02
C SER A 380 30.32 -35.95 59.32
N LYS A 381 29.65 -35.72 60.46
CA LYS A 381 30.04 -36.32 61.77
C LYS A 381 29.19 -37.56 62.12
N LYS A 382 29.78 -38.59 62.74
CA LYS A 382 29.13 -39.91 62.96
C LYS A 382 28.42 -40.08 64.31
N ASP A 383 28.79 -39.33 65.36
CA ASP A 383 28.14 -39.39 66.69
C ASP A 383 27.47 -38.05 67.04
N ARG A 384 26.29 -37.82 66.45
CA ARG A 384 25.60 -36.52 66.45
C ARG A 384 24.79 -36.25 67.71
N LEU A 385 24.21 -37.28 68.33
CA LEU A 385 23.41 -37.12 69.54
C LEU A 385 24.26 -36.67 70.72
N GLN A 386 25.41 -37.29 70.95
CA GLN A 386 26.25 -37.00 72.10
C GLN A 386 26.78 -35.55 72.08
N TRP A 387 27.05 -35.02 70.89
CA TRP A 387 27.43 -33.62 70.68
C TRP A 387 26.26 -32.64 70.93
N LEU A 388 25.04 -32.97 70.47
CA LEU A 388 23.86 -32.14 70.70
C LEU A 388 23.43 -32.20 72.18
N ASN A 389 23.46 -33.38 72.81
CA ASN A 389 23.17 -33.60 74.22
C ASN A 389 24.21 -32.90 75.11
N GLN A 390 25.50 -32.94 74.75
CA GLN A 390 26.54 -32.19 75.45
C GLN A 390 26.30 -30.67 75.34
N LYS A 391 25.99 -30.15 74.15
CA LYS A 391 25.74 -28.71 73.96
C LYS A 391 24.42 -28.20 74.56
N LEU A 392 23.39 -29.04 74.62
CA LEU A 392 22.13 -28.77 75.33
C LEU A 392 22.33 -28.81 76.85
N THR A 393 23.09 -29.79 77.37
CA THR A 393 23.40 -29.88 78.80
C THR A 393 24.31 -28.74 79.28
N GLU A 394 25.26 -28.29 78.44
CA GLU A 394 26.15 -27.14 78.70
C GLU A 394 25.45 -25.77 78.60
N GLY A 395 24.22 -25.70 78.06
CA GLY A 395 23.43 -24.46 77.97
C GLY A 395 23.92 -23.44 76.93
N ASP A 396 24.86 -23.83 76.06
CA ASP A 396 25.61 -22.94 75.16
C ASP A 396 25.13 -23.03 73.68
N PHE A 397 23.88 -23.43 73.46
CA PHE A 397 23.34 -23.65 72.12
C PHE A 397 22.22 -22.66 71.77
N SER A 398 22.34 -21.94 70.64
CA SER A 398 21.33 -20.97 70.23
C SER A 398 20.08 -21.66 69.70
N HIS A 399 18.90 -21.07 69.92
CA HIS A 399 17.62 -21.64 69.49
C HIS A 399 17.56 -21.84 67.96
N ASN A 400 18.18 -20.92 67.21
CA ASN A 400 18.26 -21.02 65.76
C ASN A 400 19.11 -22.21 65.29
N ASP A 401 20.16 -22.55 66.04
CA ASP A 401 21.02 -23.68 65.71
C ASP A 401 20.35 -25.01 66.06
N LEU A 402 19.53 -25.06 67.12
CA LEU A 402 18.69 -26.23 67.47
C LEU A 402 17.61 -26.50 66.45
N ALA A 403 16.82 -25.48 66.09
CA ALA A 403 15.82 -25.60 65.05
C ALA A 403 16.43 -26.01 63.70
N ARG A 404 17.64 -25.50 63.39
CA ARG A 404 18.36 -25.90 62.17
C ARG A 404 18.87 -27.34 62.24
N ALA A 405 19.37 -27.79 63.39
CA ALA A 405 19.82 -29.17 63.59
C ALA A 405 18.67 -30.18 63.49
N LEU A 406 17.53 -29.91 64.15
CA LEU A 406 16.33 -30.76 64.07
C LEU A 406 15.80 -30.86 62.63
N ARG A 407 15.76 -29.74 61.89
CA ARG A 407 15.39 -29.71 60.46
C ARG A 407 16.36 -30.49 59.57
N ALA A 408 17.65 -30.40 59.86
CA ALA A 408 18.64 -31.16 59.11
C ALA A 408 18.48 -32.67 59.36
N VAL A 409 18.17 -33.09 60.58
CA VAL A 409 17.92 -34.52 60.89
C VAL A 409 16.61 -35.01 60.27
N SER A 410 15.54 -34.20 60.25
CA SER A 410 14.30 -34.57 59.55
C SER A 410 14.50 -34.81 58.05
N SER A 411 15.58 -34.28 57.44
CA SER A 411 15.89 -34.54 56.04
C SER A 411 16.51 -35.93 55.78
N LEU A 412 16.97 -36.64 56.83
CA LEU A 412 17.56 -37.98 56.72
C LEU A 412 16.48 -39.07 56.60
N GLU A 413 16.81 -40.20 55.97
CA GLU A 413 15.95 -41.40 55.96
C GLU A 413 15.55 -41.80 57.38
N TRP A 414 14.30 -42.20 57.58
CA TRP A 414 13.71 -42.37 58.91
C TRP A 414 14.49 -43.31 59.83
N GLU A 415 14.86 -44.51 59.35
CA GLU A 415 15.65 -45.45 60.15
C GLU A 415 17.06 -44.91 60.46
N LYS A 416 17.68 -44.18 59.53
CA LYS A 416 18.96 -43.49 59.79
C LYS A 416 18.79 -42.35 60.80
N ALA A 417 17.65 -41.66 60.79
CA ALA A 417 17.35 -40.62 61.77
C ALA A 417 17.15 -41.24 63.16
N LEU A 418 16.50 -42.41 63.27
CA LEU A 418 16.40 -43.16 64.52
C LEU A 418 17.77 -43.64 65.01
N GLU A 419 18.59 -44.22 64.14
CA GLU A 419 19.99 -44.59 64.47
C GLU A 419 20.79 -43.38 64.96
N VAL A 420 20.58 -42.19 64.37
CA VAL A 420 21.22 -40.94 64.78
C VAL A 420 20.82 -40.54 66.21
N TRP A 421 19.61 -40.87 66.67
CA TRP A 421 19.15 -40.56 68.02
C TRP A 421 19.34 -41.71 69.04
N GLY A 422 19.80 -42.88 68.62
CA GLY A 422 19.99 -44.04 69.51
C GLY A 422 18.68 -44.71 69.93
N ASP A 423 18.76 -45.62 70.91
CA ASP A 423 17.61 -46.41 71.36
C ASP A 423 16.53 -45.53 71.99
N SER A 424 15.33 -45.55 71.43
CA SER A 424 14.17 -44.82 71.95
C SER A 424 13.63 -45.47 73.21
N GLU A 425 13.27 -44.66 74.21
CA GLU A 425 12.56 -45.13 75.41
C GLU A 425 11.18 -45.70 75.06
N MET A 426 10.56 -45.15 74.02
CA MET A 426 9.29 -45.63 73.51
C MET A 426 9.22 -45.48 71.99
N ARG A 427 8.73 -46.52 71.30
CA ARG A 427 8.38 -46.48 69.88
C ARG A 427 6.96 -47.00 69.67
N HIS A 428 6.15 -46.24 68.95
CA HIS A 428 4.82 -46.63 68.50
C HIS A 428 4.82 -46.71 66.98
N PHE A 429 4.81 -47.94 66.46
CA PHE A 429 4.87 -48.21 65.03
C PHE A 429 3.54 -48.79 64.53
N THR A 430 2.90 -48.07 63.62
CA THR A 430 1.65 -48.47 62.94
C THR A 430 1.77 -48.25 61.43
N THR A 431 0.76 -48.69 60.67
CA THR A 431 0.70 -48.43 59.22
C THR A 431 0.58 -46.95 58.87
N GLY A 432 -0.03 -46.14 59.75
CA GLY A 432 -0.26 -44.71 59.51
C GLY A 432 0.83 -43.79 60.07
N ILE A 433 1.43 -44.14 61.21
CA ILE A 433 2.39 -43.28 61.92
C ILE A 433 3.47 -44.13 62.62
N ASP A 434 4.70 -43.64 62.59
CA ASP A 434 5.82 -44.15 63.38
C ASP A 434 6.32 -43.03 64.29
N MET A 435 6.17 -43.22 65.60
CA MET A 435 6.56 -42.25 66.63
C MET A 435 7.64 -42.87 67.50
N ALA A 436 8.71 -42.12 67.77
CA ALA A 436 9.78 -42.50 68.68
C ALA A 436 10.05 -41.37 69.67
N ILE A 437 10.26 -41.72 70.94
CA ILE A 437 10.43 -40.77 72.04
C ILE A 437 11.73 -41.09 72.79
N TRP A 438 12.49 -40.04 73.13
CA TRP A 438 13.71 -40.12 73.93
C TRP A 438 13.65 -39.10 75.08
N SER A 439 14.06 -39.49 76.29
CA SER A 439 14.31 -38.56 77.40
C SER A 439 15.74 -38.02 77.28
N LEU A 440 15.89 -36.69 77.30
CA LEU A 440 17.19 -36.04 77.10
C LEU A 440 17.94 -35.77 78.40
N SER A 441 17.25 -35.41 79.48
CA SER A 441 17.82 -35.34 80.83
C SER A 441 16.73 -35.15 81.88
N ASN A 442 16.88 -35.83 83.03
CA ASN A 442 16.06 -35.61 84.21
C ASN A 442 16.81 -34.66 85.16
N ARG A 443 16.57 -33.35 85.06
CA ARG A 443 17.07 -32.39 86.06
C ARG A 443 16.05 -32.37 87.20
N ASP A 444 16.52 -32.38 88.45
CA ASP A 444 15.67 -32.29 89.67
C ASP A 444 15.09 -30.87 89.88
N ASP A 445 14.61 -30.24 88.81
CA ASP A 445 14.03 -28.89 88.78
C ASP A 445 12.54 -28.89 88.39
N GLY A 446 11.92 -30.07 88.28
CA GLY A 446 10.52 -30.21 87.87
C GLY A 446 10.29 -30.08 86.36
N ILE A 447 11.37 -29.99 85.55
CA ILE A 447 11.29 -29.94 84.08
C ILE A 447 11.73 -31.29 83.49
N TRP A 448 10.92 -31.83 82.59
CA TRP A 448 11.24 -33.05 81.85
C TRP A 448 11.39 -32.74 80.35
N SER A 449 12.62 -32.90 79.85
CA SER A 449 12.96 -32.64 78.46
C SER A 449 12.90 -33.90 77.61
N LEU A 450 12.04 -33.88 76.59
CA LEU A 450 11.80 -34.98 75.67
C LEU A 450 12.16 -34.59 74.24
N LEU A 451 12.66 -35.55 73.48
CA LEU A 451 12.72 -35.49 72.03
C LEU A 451 11.67 -36.44 71.46
N ILE A 452 10.86 -35.95 70.52
CA ILE A 452 9.80 -36.71 69.88
C ILE A 452 10.05 -36.67 68.38
N GLY A 453 10.27 -37.85 67.80
CA GLY A 453 10.33 -38.08 66.37
C GLY A 453 9.00 -38.62 65.88
N ILE A 454 8.49 -38.09 64.78
CA ILE A 454 7.23 -38.50 64.15
C ILE A 454 7.46 -38.66 62.66
N CYS A 455 7.01 -39.77 62.10
CA CYS A 455 7.05 -40.05 60.67
C CYS A 455 5.69 -40.51 60.19
N ALA A 456 5.04 -39.68 59.38
CA ALA A 456 3.79 -40.04 58.72
C ALA A 456 4.12 -41.04 57.61
N LYS A 457 3.52 -42.24 57.66
CA LYS A 457 3.87 -43.34 56.76
C LYS A 457 2.97 -43.33 55.53
N GLU A 458 1.88 -44.08 55.55
CA GLU A 458 1.07 -44.29 54.35
C GLU A 458 -0.02 -43.23 54.13
N CYS A 459 -0.27 -42.34 55.09
CA CYS A 459 -1.36 -41.35 55.07
C CYS A 459 -0.95 -39.96 55.57
N ASP A 460 -1.66 -38.93 55.09
CA ASP A 460 -1.55 -37.55 55.57
C ASP A 460 -2.37 -37.37 56.87
N TRP A 461 -1.79 -36.68 57.85
CA TRP A 461 -2.48 -36.27 59.07
C TRP A 461 -2.68 -34.76 59.07
N ASN A 462 -3.94 -34.32 59.05
CA ASN A 462 -4.30 -32.91 59.09
C ASN A 462 -4.79 -32.51 60.49
N VAL A 463 -4.55 -31.27 60.89
CA VAL A 463 -4.90 -30.76 62.24
C VAL A 463 -4.32 -31.69 63.33
N ALA A 464 -3.08 -32.11 63.14
CA ALA A 464 -2.40 -33.03 64.03
C ALA A 464 -1.95 -32.30 65.30
N ALA A 465 -2.14 -32.92 66.45
CA ALA A 465 -1.70 -32.43 67.74
C ALA A 465 -1.21 -33.56 68.64
N ILE A 466 -0.18 -33.31 69.44
CA ILE A 466 0.25 -34.21 70.50
C ILE A 466 -0.17 -33.65 71.84
N ARG A 467 -0.82 -34.49 72.64
CA ARG A 467 -1.18 -34.19 74.01
C ARG A 467 -0.36 -35.04 74.97
N PHE A 468 0.12 -34.40 76.02
CA PHE A 468 0.83 -34.98 77.15
C PHE A 468 -0.16 -35.13 78.31
N GLU A 469 -0.29 -36.34 78.85
CA GLU A 469 -1.19 -36.65 79.96
C GLU A 469 -0.43 -37.38 81.06
N ALA A 470 -0.71 -37.06 82.33
CA ALA A 470 -0.22 -37.81 83.46
C ALA A 470 -1.31 -38.80 83.89
N PRO A 471 -1.09 -40.13 83.78
CA PRO A 471 -2.10 -41.11 84.21
C PRO A 471 -2.31 -41.06 85.72
N GLU A 472 -1.29 -40.68 86.49
CA GLU A 472 -1.34 -40.41 87.93
C GLU A 472 -0.58 -39.12 88.27
N GLY A 473 -1.06 -38.33 89.23
CA GLY A 473 -0.40 -37.10 89.70
C GLY A 473 -0.89 -35.81 89.03
N GLU A 474 -0.08 -34.75 89.15
CA GLU A 474 -0.38 -33.43 88.55
C GLU A 474 -0.19 -33.44 87.02
N PRO A 475 -1.01 -32.66 86.27
CA PRO A 475 -0.91 -32.59 84.82
C PRO A 475 0.41 -31.96 84.36
N TRP A 476 0.89 -32.38 83.18
CA TRP A 476 2.04 -31.79 82.51
C TRP A 476 1.65 -30.54 81.73
N ASP A 477 2.45 -29.47 81.83
CA ASP A 477 2.32 -28.29 80.97
C ASP A 477 3.54 -28.11 80.06
N VAL A 478 3.31 -27.72 78.81
CA VAL A 478 4.37 -27.48 77.83
C VAL A 478 4.99 -26.10 78.07
N LYS A 479 6.18 -26.08 78.66
CA LYS A 479 6.93 -24.86 78.94
C LYS A 479 7.62 -24.31 77.70
N LYS A 480 8.20 -25.21 76.90
CA LYS A 480 8.99 -24.85 75.72
C LYS A 480 8.94 -25.92 74.65
N ILE A 481 9.00 -25.48 73.40
CA ILE A 481 9.00 -26.36 72.22
C ILE A 481 9.94 -25.84 71.14
N GLU A 482 10.73 -26.73 70.56
CA GLU A 482 11.65 -26.47 69.46
C GLU A 482 11.52 -27.52 68.35
N PRO A 483 11.33 -27.14 67.07
CA PRO A 483 11.15 -25.77 66.57
C PRO A 483 9.86 -25.13 67.10
N LYS A 484 9.80 -23.79 67.10
CA LYS A 484 8.65 -23.03 67.63
C LYS A 484 7.32 -23.44 66.97
N LEU A 485 6.52 -24.21 67.71
CA LEU A 485 5.16 -24.63 67.36
C LEU A 485 4.15 -23.98 68.31
N LEU A 486 2.87 -23.97 67.91
CA LEU A 486 1.80 -23.51 68.79
C LEU A 486 1.61 -24.56 69.91
N SER A 487 1.61 -24.14 71.16
CA SER A 487 1.32 -24.99 72.32
C SER A 487 0.28 -24.34 73.22
N ARG A 488 -0.51 -25.17 73.92
CA ARG A 488 -1.50 -24.71 74.89
C ARG A 488 -1.64 -25.74 76.02
N GLY A 489 -1.24 -25.36 77.24
CA GLY A 489 -1.28 -26.27 78.39
C GLY A 489 -0.46 -27.53 78.10
N SER A 490 -1.12 -28.69 78.13
CA SER A 490 -0.51 -30.00 77.88
C SER A 490 -0.47 -30.45 76.41
N GLU A 491 -0.76 -29.57 75.45
CA GLU A 491 -0.89 -29.94 74.03
C GLU A 491 -0.01 -29.09 73.10
N ILE A 492 0.50 -29.72 72.04
CA ILE A 492 1.28 -29.10 70.96
C ILE A 492 0.60 -29.35 69.62
N PHE A 493 0.48 -28.32 68.79
CA PHE A 493 -0.14 -28.41 67.46
C PHE A 493 0.94 -28.57 66.39
N LEU A 494 0.85 -29.66 65.63
CA LEU A 494 1.77 -30.03 64.55
C LEU A 494 1.29 -29.55 63.16
N ASP A 495 0.06 -29.03 63.09
CA ASP A 495 -0.61 -28.60 61.85
C ASP A 495 -0.88 -29.77 60.89
N SER A 496 -0.15 -29.90 59.78
CA SER A 496 -0.31 -30.99 58.82
C SER A 496 0.98 -31.80 58.65
N LEU A 497 0.92 -33.12 58.85
CA LEU A 497 1.99 -34.06 58.55
C LEU A 497 1.66 -34.76 57.23
N THR A 498 2.37 -34.42 56.16
CA THR A 498 2.19 -35.08 54.85
C THR A 498 2.83 -36.46 54.85
N LYS A 499 2.40 -37.33 53.94
CA LYS A 499 2.95 -38.65 53.71
C LYS A 499 4.47 -38.60 53.58
N ASP A 500 5.16 -39.53 54.24
CA ASP A 500 6.63 -39.64 54.33
C ASP A 500 7.35 -38.43 54.97
N SER A 501 6.61 -37.45 55.50
CA SER A 501 7.19 -36.34 56.25
C SER A 501 7.70 -36.82 57.61
N ARG A 502 8.79 -36.20 58.04
CA ARG A 502 9.50 -36.52 59.29
C ARG A 502 9.59 -35.23 60.08
N LEU A 503 9.23 -35.30 61.35
CA LEU A 503 9.28 -34.17 62.25
C LEU A 503 9.98 -34.60 63.53
N PHE A 504 10.96 -33.80 63.97
CA PHE A 504 11.58 -33.94 65.28
C PHE A 504 11.30 -32.68 66.08
N VAL A 505 10.78 -32.87 67.29
CA VAL A 505 10.42 -31.80 68.21
C VAL A 505 11.05 -32.08 69.56
N GLN A 506 11.76 -31.10 70.11
CA GLN A 506 12.16 -31.11 71.50
C GLN A 506 11.12 -30.35 72.33
N VAL A 507 10.67 -30.95 73.43
CA VAL A 507 9.64 -30.43 74.31
C VAL A 507 10.15 -30.42 75.74
N GLU A 508 9.94 -29.32 76.45
CA GLU A 508 10.17 -29.21 77.89
C GLU A 508 8.81 -29.19 78.60
N LEU A 509 8.54 -30.24 79.37
CA LEU A 509 7.33 -30.39 80.16
C LEU A 509 7.60 -29.96 81.61
N GLU A 510 6.67 -29.23 82.22
CA GLU A 510 6.72 -28.79 83.62
C GLU A 510 5.62 -29.51 84.41
N GLY A 511 5.99 -30.14 85.52
CA GLY A 511 5.07 -30.94 86.33
C GLY A 511 5.78 -31.83 87.36
N SER A 512 5.02 -32.28 88.36
CA SER A 512 5.52 -33.10 89.47
C SER A 512 5.19 -34.59 89.36
N SER A 513 4.46 -35.00 88.31
CA SER A 513 4.17 -36.43 88.07
C SER A 513 5.43 -37.22 87.70
N ASN A 514 5.39 -38.53 87.95
CA ASN A 514 6.43 -39.48 87.57
C ASN A 514 6.06 -40.29 86.31
N ALA A 515 4.86 -40.09 85.76
CA ALA A 515 4.31 -40.89 84.66
C ALA A 515 3.83 -40.00 83.51
N LEU A 516 4.02 -40.45 82.28
CA LEU A 516 3.66 -39.71 81.06
C LEU A 516 3.06 -40.64 79.99
N ASP A 517 1.85 -40.30 79.57
CA ASP A 517 1.19 -40.81 78.38
C ASP A 517 1.22 -39.74 77.28
N ILE A 518 1.46 -40.17 76.04
CA ILE A 518 1.56 -39.29 74.86
C ILE A 518 0.51 -39.69 73.85
N HIS A 519 -0.34 -38.77 73.43
CA HIS A 519 -1.45 -39.05 72.51
C HIS A 519 -1.30 -38.18 71.26
N LEU A 520 -1.17 -38.79 70.09
CA LEU A 520 -1.29 -38.08 68.81
C LEU A 520 -2.74 -38.15 68.34
N SER A 521 -3.33 -37.01 68.00
CA SER A 521 -4.65 -36.91 67.40
C SER A 521 -4.59 -36.10 66.11
N GLY A 522 -5.50 -36.37 65.17
CA GLY A 522 -5.62 -35.62 63.92
C GLY A 522 -6.70 -36.18 63.02
N MET A 523 -6.79 -35.65 61.80
CA MET A 523 -7.73 -36.07 60.76
C MET A 523 -6.97 -36.79 59.66
N VAL A 524 -7.34 -38.05 59.38
CA VAL A 524 -6.76 -38.84 58.30
C VAL A 524 -7.86 -39.17 57.29
N ASN A 525 -7.68 -38.77 56.03
CA ASN A 525 -8.69 -38.91 54.97
C ASN A 525 -10.08 -38.34 55.31
N GLY A 526 -10.15 -37.35 56.21
CA GLY A 526 -11.41 -36.72 56.64
C GLY A 526 -12.08 -37.36 57.85
N ASP A 527 -11.53 -38.46 58.38
CA ASP A 527 -12.01 -39.10 59.61
C ASP A 527 -11.09 -38.78 60.80
N PRO A 528 -11.64 -38.57 62.01
CA PRO A 528 -10.84 -38.34 63.21
C PRO A 528 -10.10 -39.62 63.60
N MET A 529 -8.79 -39.53 63.78
CA MET A 529 -7.91 -40.64 64.14
C MET A 529 -6.99 -40.24 65.30
N ALA A 530 -6.72 -41.18 66.19
CA ALA A 530 -5.77 -41.01 67.28
C ALA A 530 -4.83 -42.21 67.38
N ALA A 531 -3.56 -41.94 67.67
CA ALA A 531 -2.54 -42.92 67.94
C ALA A 531 -2.05 -42.73 69.38
N LYS A 532 -2.30 -43.74 70.21
CA LYS A 532 -1.83 -43.81 71.59
C LYS A 532 -0.82 -44.96 71.72
N PRO A 533 0.45 -44.68 72.04
CA PRO A 533 1.42 -45.69 72.43
C PRO A 533 0.93 -46.50 73.64
N ALA A 534 1.22 -47.80 73.68
CA ALA A 534 0.58 -48.73 74.63
C ALA A 534 1.13 -48.65 76.07
N ASN A 535 2.36 -48.16 76.25
CA ASN A 535 3.02 -48.10 77.55
C ASN A 535 3.14 -46.66 78.05
N THR A 536 3.12 -46.48 79.36
CA THR A 536 3.40 -45.21 80.02
C THR A 536 4.91 -45.04 80.20
N ILE A 537 5.44 -43.84 79.95
CA ILE A 537 6.85 -43.51 80.19
C ILE A 537 6.98 -43.03 81.65
N TYR A 538 7.92 -43.60 82.40
CA TYR A 538 8.22 -43.17 83.77
C TYR A 538 9.48 -42.34 83.82
N ARG A 539 9.46 -41.27 84.64
CA ARG A 539 10.57 -40.34 84.81
C ARG A 539 11.75 -41.00 85.55
N ASP A 540 11.46 -41.91 86.48
CA ASP A 540 12.43 -42.79 87.13
C ASP A 540 12.24 -44.27 86.72
N SER A 541 13.32 -44.92 86.25
CA SER A 541 13.28 -46.29 85.73
C SER A 541 13.08 -47.41 86.76
N ASN A 542 12.99 -47.08 88.06
CA ASN A 542 12.78 -48.04 89.15
C ASN A 542 11.31 -48.11 89.64
N SER A 543 10.38 -47.37 89.04
CA SER A 543 8.97 -47.30 89.46
C SER A 543 7.98 -48.00 88.53
N SER A 544 8.43 -48.79 87.56
CA SER A 544 7.57 -49.68 86.78
C SER A 544 7.19 -50.91 87.62
N GLU A 545 5.94 -51.02 88.07
CA GLU A 545 5.38 -52.32 88.45
C GLU A 545 4.97 -53.06 87.16
N GLU A 546 5.68 -54.17 86.91
CA GLU A 546 5.68 -55.11 85.76
C GLU A 546 6.44 -54.70 84.48
#